data_AF-A0A6M1NU62-F1
#
_entry.id   AF-A0A6M1NU62-F1
#
_cell.length_a   1.000
_cell.length_b   1.000
_cell.length_c   1.000
_cell.angle_alpha   90.00
_cell.angle_beta   90.00
_cell.angle_gamma   90.00
#
_symmetry.space_group_name_H-M   'P 1'
#
loop_
_entity.id
_entity.type
_entity.pdbx_description
1 polymer ?
#
loop_
_entity_poly.entity_id
_entity_poly.type
_entity_poly.pdbx_seq_one_letter_code
_entity_poly.pdbx_strand_id
1 'polypeptide(L)'
;MKVSSIGSGYKVKAKLSQAVLNRTSAEGAQNIQANEILEIQVGKNLAGATSGKIVTLSGVEFTDLSASNTGSASVLDEQLDVKYFGKPIPQNKLQTYFNNVGNKSLSYTVDVLYEILPL
;
A
#
# COMPACT_ATOMS: atom_id res chain seq x y z
N MET A 1 -12.29 3.66 -5.52
CA MET A 1 -12.62 2.25 -5.79
C MET A 1 -12.92 1.56 -4.47
N LYS A 2 -14.07 0.91 -4.34
CA LYS A 2 -14.52 0.19 -3.13
C LYS A 2 -14.39 -1.30 -3.43
N VAL A 3 -13.40 -1.97 -2.86
CA VAL A 3 -13.16 -3.42 -3.05
C VAL A 3 -13.94 -4.17 -1.98
N SER A 4 -14.83 -5.06 -2.40
CA SER A 4 -15.78 -5.79 -1.56
C SER A 4 -15.35 -7.24 -1.30
N SER A 5 -15.20 -7.57 -0.01
CA SER A 5 -15.23 -8.88 0.66
C SER A 5 -14.19 -9.95 0.35
N ILE A 6 -13.55 -10.45 1.43
CA ILE A 6 -12.71 -11.66 1.46
C ILE A 6 -12.93 -12.36 2.80
N GLY A 7 -13.54 -13.55 2.78
CA GLY A 7 -13.72 -14.40 3.96
C GLY A 7 -12.58 -15.41 4.17
N SER A 8 -12.66 -16.22 5.23
CA SER A 8 -11.70 -17.28 5.52
C SER A 8 -11.73 -18.33 4.39
N GLY A 9 -10.63 -18.44 3.65
CA GLY A 9 -10.54 -19.21 2.40
C GLY A 9 -9.96 -18.42 1.23
N TYR A 10 -9.66 -17.14 1.45
CA TYR A 10 -9.13 -16.26 0.43
C TYR A 10 -8.06 -15.32 1.02
N LYS A 11 -7.20 -14.82 0.14
CA LYS A 11 -6.13 -13.87 0.42
C LYS A 11 -6.21 -12.67 -0.52
N VAL A 12 -5.73 -11.53 -0.05
CA VAL A 12 -5.48 -10.37 -0.92
C VAL A 12 -4.05 -10.43 -1.37
N LYS A 13 -3.82 -10.27 -2.67
CA LYS A 13 -2.49 -9.95 -3.19
C LYS A 13 -2.48 -8.53 -3.72
N ALA A 14 -1.69 -7.67 -3.10
CA ALA A 14 -1.44 -6.32 -3.60
C ALA A 14 -0.16 -6.34 -4.44
N LYS A 15 -0.17 -5.72 -5.64
CA LYS A 15 0.98 -5.56 -6.52
C LYS A 15 1.11 -4.11 -6.96
N LEU A 16 2.34 -3.64 -7.07
CA LEU A 16 2.58 -2.36 -7.75
C LEU A 16 2.47 -2.56 -9.26
N SER A 17 1.91 -1.58 -9.96
CA SER A 17 1.94 -1.55 -11.43
C SER A 17 3.34 -1.19 -11.96
N GLN A 18 4.12 -0.44 -11.18
CA GLN A 18 5.48 -0.02 -11.52
C GLN A 18 6.35 0.06 -10.26
N ALA A 19 7.60 -0.42 -10.34
CA ALA A 19 8.56 -0.32 -9.22
C ALA A 19 9.11 1.10 -9.06
N VAL A 20 9.38 1.74 -10.19
CA VAL A 20 9.92 3.10 -10.26
C VAL A 20 8.79 4.04 -10.63
N LEU A 21 8.57 5.04 -9.79
CA LEU A 21 7.59 6.10 -10.01
C LEU A 21 8.26 7.23 -10.78
N ASN A 22 7.57 7.74 -11.78
CA ASN A 22 7.96 8.98 -12.45
C ASN A 22 7.26 10.15 -11.77
N ARG A 23 8.00 11.24 -11.54
CA ARG A 23 7.39 12.46 -11.00
C ARG A 23 6.33 12.99 -11.95
N THR A 24 5.23 13.49 -11.41
CA THR A 24 4.23 14.26 -12.17
C THR A 24 4.41 15.76 -11.97
N SER A 25 5.22 16.17 -11.00
CA SER A 25 5.63 17.56 -10.75
C SER A 25 6.83 17.98 -11.60
N ALA A 26 7.02 19.30 -11.79
CA ALA A 26 8.14 19.86 -12.56
C ALA A 26 9.51 19.80 -11.84
N GLU A 27 9.51 19.49 -10.54
CA GLU A 27 10.65 19.64 -9.62
C GLU A 27 10.97 18.31 -8.91
N GLY A 28 12.18 18.20 -8.34
CA GLY A 28 12.65 17.04 -7.58
C GLY A 28 13.23 15.90 -8.42
N ALA A 29 13.54 14.76 -7.80
CA ALA A 29 14.05 13.60 -8.52
C ALA A 29 13.05 13.13 -9.59
N GLN A 30 13.56 12.81 -10.78
CA GLN A 30 12.71 12.29 -11.86
C GLN A 30 12.07 10.95 -11.49
N ASN A 31 12.80 10.15 -10.71
CA ASN A 31 12.46 8.77 -10.40
C ASN A 31 12.67 8.47 -8.92
N ILE A 32 11.70 7.78 -8.32
CA ILE A 32 11.82 7.21 -6.97
C ILE A 32 11.31 5.77 -6.94
N GLN A 33 11.81 4.96 -6.01
CA GLN A 33 11.29 3.61 -5.81
C GLN A 33 10.01 3.66 -4.98
N ALA A 34 8.93 3.04 -5.46
CA ALA A 34 7.62 3.06 -4.81
C ALA A 34 7.65 2.43 -3.39
N ASN A 35 8.44 1.37 -3.23
CA ASN A 35 8.61 0.65 -1.96
C ASN A 35 9.34 1.47 -0.87
N GLU A 36 9.90 2.63 -1.22
CA GLU A 36 10.57 3.52 -0.27
C GLU A 36 9.64 4.55 0.34
N ILE A 37 8.47 4.77 -0.26
CA ILE A 37 7.52 5.79 0.18
C ILE A 37 6.17 5.23 0.60
N LEU A 38 5.84 3.99 0.21
CA LEU A 38 4.53 3.42 0.46
C LEU A 38 4.59 2.05 1.14
N GLU A 39 3.80 1.93 2.20
CA GLU A 39 3.38 0.68 2.81
C GLU A 39 1.86 0.55 2.72
N ILE A 40 1.38 -0.69 2.62
CA ILE A 40 -0.05 -0.98 2.50
C ILE A 40 -0.41 -2.02 3.56
N GLN A 41 -1.50 -1.78 4.27
CA GLN A 41 -2.14 -2.78 5.09
C GLN A 41 -3.52 -3.09 4.52
N VAL A 42 -3.82 -4.38 4.43
CA VAL A 42 -5.16 -4.85 4.05
C VAL A 42 -5.68 -5.76 5.16
N GLY A 43 -6.93 -5.57 5.54
CA GLY A 43 -7.57 -6.37 6.59
C GLY A 43 -8.92 -5.80 7.00
N LYS A 44 -9.56 -6.44 7.98
CA LYS A 44 -10.82 -5.99 8.58
C LYS A 44 -10.53 -5.07 9.76
N ASN A 45 -11.28 -3.98 9.89
CA ASN A 45 -11.19 -3.03 11.00
C ASN A 45 -9.74 -2.59 11.27
N LEU A 46 -9.14 -1.91 10.30
CA LEU A 46 -7.75 -1.47 10.42
C LEU A 46 -7.57 -0.26 11.36
N ALA A 47 -8.55 0.11 12.18
CA ALA A 47 -8.58 1.35 12.97
C ALA A 47 -7.28 1.60 13.76
N GLY A 48 -6.64 0.57 14.32
CA GLY A 48 -5.38 0.67 15.07
C GLY A 48 -4.09 0.40 14.30
N ALA A 49 -4.13 0.11 12.99
CA ALA A 49 -2.92 -0.17 12.22
C ALA A 49 -2.02 1.08 12.11
N THR A 50 -0.74 0.91 12.44
CA THR A 50 0.29 1.98 12.45
C THR A 50 1.37 1.81 11.38
N SER A 51 1.39 0.66 10.70
CA SER A 51 2.31 0.34 9.61
C SER A 51 1.66 -0.68 8.67
N GLY A 52 2.29 -0.92 7.52
CA GLY A 52 1.83 -1.92 6.57
C GLY A 52 2.97 -2.80 6.05
N LYS A 53 2.67 -3.57 5.01
CA LYS A 53 3.69 -4.31 4.26
C LYS A 53 4.17 -3.48 3.07
N ILE A 54 5.44 -3.64 2.74
CA ILE A 54 6.01 -3.11 1.52
C ILE A 54 5.46 -3.90 0.33
N VAL A 55 4.85 -3.21 -0.63
CA VAL A 55 4.34 -3.82 -1.86
C VAL A 55 5.39 -3.74 -2.96
N THR A 56 5.49 -4.79 -3.75
CA THR A 56 6.43 -4.92 -4.87
C THR A 56 5.69 -5.29 -6.16
N LEU A 57 6.41 -5.34 -7.29
CA LEU A 57 5.88 -5.84 -8.55
C LEU A 57 5.46 -7.33 -8.47
N SER A 58 6.21 -8.14 -7.71
CA SER A 58 5.86 -9.56 -7.50
C SER A 58 4.61 -9.74 -6.61
N GLY A 59 4.28 -8.69 -5.87
CA GLY A 59 3.17 -8.62 -4.95
C GLY A 59 3.49 -9.07 -3.54
N VAL A 60 2.63 -8.66 -2.62
CA VAL A 60 2.61 -9.11 -1.23
C VAL A 60 1.23 -9.65 -0.88
N GLU A 61 1.21 -10.76 -0.15
CA GLU A 61 -0.01 -11.45 0.23
C GLU A 61 -0.43 -11.08 1.66
N PHE A 62 -1.73 -10.87 1.82
CA PHE A 62 -2.43 -10.67 3.09
C PHE A 62 -3.39 -11.85 3.25
N THR A 63 -2.96 -12.83 4.04
CA THR A 63 -3.67 -14.09 4.29
C THR A 63 -4.47 -14.05 5.59
N ASP A 64 -3.98 -13.32 6.59
CA ASP A 64 -4.73 -13.00 7.80
C ASP A 64 -5.39 -11.64 7.63
N LEU A 65 -6.68 -11.68 7.30
CA LEU A 65 -7.52 -10.50 7.11
C LEU A 65 -8.36 -10.21 8.34
N SER A 66 -8.30 -11.06 9.37
CA SER A 66 -9.05 -10.87 10.62
C SER A 66 -8.18 -10.11 11.62
N ALA A 67 -8.59 -8.91 12.03
CA ALA A 67 -7.88 -8.18 13.09
C ALA A 67 -8.20 -8.70 14.51
N SER A 68 -8.38 -10.01 14.71
CA SER A 68 -8.97 -10.67 15.89
C SER A 68 -10.51 -10.75 15.86
N ASN A 69 -11.05 -11.96 15.74
CA ASN A 69 -12.26 -12.39 16.47
C ASN A 69 -12.44 -13.91 16.37
N THR A 70 -12.53 -14.54 17.54
CA THR A 70 -12.97 -15.91 17.74
C THR A 70 -14.45 -16.03 17.36
N GLY A 71 -14.76 -16.58 16.19
CA GLY A 71 -16.15 -16.82 15.83
C GLY A 71 -16.32 -17.18 14.37
N SER A 72 -16.66 -18.45 14.14
CA SER A 72 -17.06 -19.00 12.84
C SER A 72 -18.18 -18.17 12.23
N ALA A 73 -17.88 -17.28 11.28
CA ALA A 73 -18.88 -16.49 10.57
C ALA A 73 -18.65 -16.54 9.06
N SER A 74 -19.77 -16.74 8.37
CA SER A 74 -19.91 -17.06 6.95
C SER A 74 -19.44 -15.95 6.01
N VAL A 75 -19.12 -16.37 4.78
CA VAL A 75 -18.08 -15.81 3.88
C VAL A 75 -18.57 -14.66 2.98
N LEU A 76 -19.70 -14.00 3.28
CA LEU A 76 -20.49 -13.36 2.22
C LEU A 76 -20.82 -11.85 2.31
N ASP A 77 -20.40 -11.08 3.32
CA ASP A 77 -20.76 -9.63 3.31
C ASP A 77 -19.89 -8.69 4.17
N GLU A 78 -18.58 -8.97 4.32
CA GLU A 78 -17.73 -8.17 5.21
C GLU A 78 -16.80 -7.21 4.45
N GLN A 79 -16.74 -5.95 4.89
CA GLN A 79 -15.91 -4.91 4.28
C GLN A 79 -14.42 -5.14 4.57
N LEU A 80 -13.59 -4.83 3.58
CA LEU A 80 -12.13 -4.76 3.73
C LEU A 80 -11.68 -3.32 3.77
N ASP A 81 -10.83 -3.03 4.74
CA ASP A 81 -10.11 -1.78 4.80
C ASP A 81 -8.76 -1.94 4.12
N VAL A 82 -8.40 -0.91 3.34
CA VAL A 82 -7.06 -0.74 2.79
C VAL A 82 -6.51 0.56 3.35
N LYS A 83 -5.41 0.47 4.10
CA LYS A 83 -4.69 1.64 4.61
C LYS A 83 -3.36 1.80 3.89
N TYR A 84 -3.11 3.03 3.47
CA TYR A 84 -1.85 3.46 2.87
C TYR A 84 -1.05 4.24 3.91
N PHE A 85 0.20 3.83 4.10
CA PHE A 85 1.13 4.48 5.02
C PHE A 85 2.28 5.08 4.22
N GLY A 86 2.51 6.38 4.43
CA GLY A 86 3.71 7.04 3.94
C GLY A 86 4.90 6.62 4.76
N LYS A 87 5.92 6.05 4.13
CA LYS A 87 7.18 5.72 4.82
C LYS A 87 7.98 6.99 5.09
N PRO A 88 8.59 7.13 6.27
CA PRO A 88 9.59 8.15 6.50
C PRO A 88 10.74 7.97 5.49
N ILE A 89 11.02 9.00 4.71
CA ILE A 89 12.13 8.98 3.77
C ILE A 89 13.43 9.19 4.56
N PRO A 90 14.42 8.29 4.45
CA PRO A 90 15.70 8.45 5.12
C PRO A 90 16.38 9.78 4.76
N GLN A 91 17.06 10.40 5.73
CA GLN A 91 17.64 11.74 5.55
C GLN A 91 18.65 11.82 4.39
N ASN A 92 19.41 10.75 4.14
CA ASN A 92 20.33 10.66 3.01
C ASN A 92 19.62 10.65 1.64
N LYS A 93 18.35 10.24 1.59
CA LYS A 93 17.52 10.24 0.38
C LYS A 93 16.72 11.52 0.21
N LEU A 94 16.46 12.27 1.29
CA LEU A 94 15.77 13.55 1.21
C LEU A 94 16.48 14.53 0.30
N GLN A 95 17.81 14.66 0.40
CA GLN A 95 18.56 15.52 -0.52
C GLN A 95 18.45 15.06 -1.97
N THR A 96 18.42 13.75 -2.22
CA THR A 96 18.30 13.22 -3.59
C THR A 96 16.91 13.50 -4.16
N TYR A 97 15.86 13.30 -3.37
CA TYR A 97 14.47 13.41 -3.82
C TYR A 97 13.97 14.85 -3.89
N PHE A 98 14.42 15.70 -2.97
CA PHE A 98 13.94 17.08 -2.80
C PHE A 98 15.02 18.12 -3.13
N ASN A 99 16.07 17.76 -3.86
CA ASN A 99 17.15 18.71 -4.16
C ASN A 99 16.60 20.01 -4.77
N ASN A 100 16.88 21.15 -4.13
CA ASN A 100 16.55 22.50 -4.60
C ASN A 100 15.07 22.79 -4.92
N VAL A 101 14.11 22.05 -4.36
CA VAL A 101 12.69 22.27 -4.67
C VAL A 101 12.03 23.39 -3.85
N GLY A 102 12.74 24.03 -2.91
CA GLY A 102 12.26 25.25 -2.23
C GLY A 102 10.87 25.12 -1.59
N ASN A 103 10.65 24.09 -0.78
CA ASN A 103 9.35 23.74 -0.17
C ASN A 103 8.19 23.49 -1.15
N LYS A 104 8.45 23.31 -2.45
CA LYS A 104 7.42 22.93 -3.41
C LYS A 104 6.97 21.48 -3.18
N SER A 105 5.68 21.24 -3.40
CA SER A 105 5.10 19.90 -3.34
C SER A 105 5.69 19.01 -4.45
N LEU A 106 6.14 17.83 -4.07
CA LEU A 106 6.46 16.75 -5.00
C LEU A 106 5.27 15.81 -5.12
N SER A 107 4.99 15.36 -6.34
CA SER A 107 3.88 14.46 -6.60
C SER A 107 4.33 13.29 -7.46
N TYR A 108 3.96 12.10 -6.99
CA TYR A 108 4.19 10.83 -7.65
C TYR A 108 2.89 10.02 -7.60
N THR A 109 2.54 9.37 -8.70
CA THR A 109 1.36 8.52 -8.77
C THR A 109 1.77 7.07 -8.57
N VAL A 110 1.16 6.42 -7.57
CA VAL A 110 1.36 4.99 -7.32
C VAL A 110 0.08 4.25 -7.67
N ASP A 111 0.19 3.33 -8.63
CA ASP A 111 -0.90 2.43 -8.98
C ASP A 111 -0.68 1.09 -8.29
N VAL A 112 -1.71 0.64 -7.57
CA VAL A 112 -1.72 -0.62 -6.85
C VAL A 112 -2.87 -1.49 -7.35
N LEU A 113 -2.53 -2.66 -7.85
CA LEU A 113 -3.47 -3.69 -8.25
C LEU A 113 -3.74 -4.64 -7.08
N TYR A 114 -5.02 -4.92 -6.82
CA TYR A 114 -5.44 -5.89 -5.81
C TYR A 114 -6.10 -7.08 -6.48
N GLU A 115 -5.61 -8.28 -6.15
CA GLU A 115 -6.18 -9.55 -6.56
C GLU A 115 -6.78 -10.25 -5.33
N ILE A 116 -7.99 -10.77 -5.49
CA ILE A 116 -8.63 -11.64 -4.50
C ILE A 116 -8.44 -13.06 -4.99
N LEU A 117 -7.70 -13.87 -4.23
CA LEU A 117 -7.33 -15.23 -4.61
C LEU A 117 -7.82 -16.19 -3.53
N PRO A 118 -8.19 -17.44 -3.88
CA PRO A 118 -8.33 -18.49 -2.87
C PRO A 118 -6.99 -18.70 -2.14
N LEU A 119 -7.08 -19.10 -0.87
CA LEU A 119 -5.91 -19.48 -0.05
C LEU A 119 -5.24 -20.74 -0.58
#